data_AF-A0AAU4LKV6-F1
#
_entry.id   AF-A0AAU4LKV6-F1
#
_cell.length_a   1.000
_cell.length_b   1.000
_cell.length_c   1.000
_cell.angle_alpha   90.00
_cell.angle_beta   90.00
_cell.angle_gamma   90.00
#
_symmetry.space_group_name_H-M   'P 1'
#
loop_
_entity.id
_entity.type
_entity.pdbx_description
1 polymer ?
#
loop_
_entity_poly.entity_id
_entity_poly.type
_entity_poly.pdbx_seq_one_letter_code
_entity_poly.pdbx_strand_id
1 'polypeptide(L)'
;MYYAGLYGEERGWSVFADKMKTTYEKLDRIRAADGPPGLPKALGGTNIYDGGALVLYALTLQIGRRAFDKVMREWVRRFKDSTYTSEEFIAHTVEVTGDPSLDAFLRDWLFGAVNPPMPGHPDWKATA
;
A
#
# COMPACT_ATOMS: atom_id res chain seq x y z
N MET A 1 0.36 8.86 3.88
CA MET A 1 -0.24 8.51 5.20
C MET A 1 0.51 7.40 5.94
N TYR A 2 1.22 6.48 5.27
CA TYR A 2 1.92 5.35 5.92
C TYR A 2 2.92 5.78 7.01
N TYR A 3 3.96 6.54 6.64
CA TYR A 3 4.98 6.98 7.61
C TYR A 3 4.44 7.91 8.70
N ALA A 4 3.39 8.69 8.40
CA ALA A 4 2.70 9.47 9.43
C ALA A 4 1.97 8.57 10.45
N GLY A 5 1.42 7.44 9.99
CA GLY A 5 0.83 6.42 10.86
C GLY A 5 1.87 5.74 11.75
N LEU A 6 3.01 5.31 11.18
CA LEU A 6 4.13 4.76 11.94
C LEU A 6 4.62 5.75 13.01
N TYR A 7 4.81 7.02 12.64
CA TYR A 7 5.22 8.05 13.58
C TYR A 7 4.19 8.28 14.70
N GLY A 8 2.89 8.21 14.40
CA GLY A 8 1.84 8.29 15.41
C GLY A 8 1.89 7.12 16.42
N GLU A 9 2.19 5.92 15.95
CA GLU A 9 2.39 4.74 16.80
C GLU A 9 3.65 4.84 17.65
N GLU A 10 4.78 5.28 17.08
CA GLU A 10 6.03 5.54 17.82
C GLU A 10 5.84 6.56 18.95
N ARG A 11 4.91 7.50 18.79
CA ARG A 11 4.54 8.50 19.81
C ARG A 11 3.45 8.04 20.79
N GLY A 12 2.88 6.86 20.58
CA GLY A 12 1.80 6.32 21.41
C GLY A 12 0.45 7.05 21.22
N TRP A 13 0.26 7.76 20.10
CA TRP A 13 -0.98 8.51 19.82
C TRP A 13 -2.08 7.66 19.20
N SER A 14 -1.70 6.59 18.50
CA SER A 14 -2.61 5.71 17.78
C SER A 14 -1.98 4.34 17.57
N VAL A 15 -2.80 3.30 17.47
CA VAL A 15 -2.36 1.98 17.00
C VAL A 15 -2.42 1.95 15.47
N PHE A 16 -1.28 1.71 14.81
CA PHE A 16 -1.23 1.82 13.35
C PHE A 16 -2.06 0.72 12.68
N ALA A 17 -2.02 -0.50 13.23
CA ALA A 17 -2.82 -1.63 12.75
C ALA A 17 -4.34 -1.35 12.81
N ASP A 18 -4.84 -0.72 13.87
CA ASP A 18 -6.28 -0.39 14.00
C ASP A 18 -6.72 0.63 12.93
N LYS A 19 -5.86 1.60 12.65
CA LYS A 19 -6.09 2.55 11.55
C LYS A 19 -6.16 1.82 10.21
N MET A 20 -5.19 0.93 9.92
CA MET A 20 -5.15 0.17 8.67
C MET A 20 -6.36 -0.76 8.53
N LYS A 21 -6.80 -1.40 9.61
CA LYS A 21 -8.02 -2.21 9.62
C LYS A 21 -9.25 -1.38 9.26
N THR A 22 -9.43 -0.24 9.92
CA THR A 22 -10.55 0.67 9.67
C THR A 22 -10.55 1.19 8.22
N THR A 23 -9.36 1.46 7.66
CA THR A 23 -9.21 1.81 6.24
C THR A 23 -9.61 0.64 5.35
N TYR A 24 -9.07 -0.56 5.60
CA TYR A 24 -9.36 -1.77 4.81
C TYR A 24 -10.85 -2.07 4.73
N GLU A 25 -11.56 -2.00 5.86
CA GLU A 25 -13.01 -2.23 5.93
C GLU A 25 -13.80 -1.31 5.00
N LYS A 26 -13.38 -0.05 4.81
CA LYS A 26 -14.14 0.93 4.01
C LYS A 26 -13.69 1.02 2.55
N LEU A 27 -12.50 0.49 2.24
CA LEU A 27 -11.81 0.89 1.01
C LEU A 27 -12.43 0.29 -0.26
N ASP A 28 -13.21 -0.80 -0.18
CA ASP A 28 -13.96 -1.31 -1.35
C ASP A 28 -15.00 -0.31 -1.85
N ARG A 29 -15.81 0.24 -0.94
CA ARG A 29 -16.77 1.30 -1.26
C ARG A 29 -16.08 2.52 -1.88
N ILE A 30 -14.92 2.88 -1.34
CA ILE A 30 -14.12 4.00 -1.82
C ILE A 30 -13.54 3.69 -3.22
N ARG A 31 -13.02 2.49 -3.47
CA ARG A 31 -12.55 2.08 -4.81
C ARG A 31 -13.68 2.12 -5.84
N ALA A 32 -14.88 1.69 -5.47
CA ALA A 32 -16.05 1.75 -6.35
C ALA A 32 -16.39 3.20 -6.73
N ALA A 33 -16.37 4.12 -5.76
CA ALA A 33 -16.66 5.53 -5.98
C ALA A 33 -15.54 6.26 -6.73
N ASP A 34 -14.30 6.14 -6.25
CA ASP A 34 -13.18 7.03 -6.58
C ASP A 34 -12.08 6.35 -7.41
N GLY A 35 -12.21 5.06 -7.70
CA GLY A 35 -11.19 4.25 -8.34
C GLY A 35 -10.09 3.78 -7.37
N PRO A 36 -9.31 2.76 -7.76
CA PRO A 36 -8.22 2.26 -6.93
C PRO A 36 -7.02 3.23 -6.89
N PRO A 37 -6.08 3.07 -5.94
CA PRO A 37 -5.00 4.03 -5.71
C PRO A 37 -4.13 4.30 -6.95
N GLY A 38 -3.90 3.28 -7.77
CA GLY A 38 -3.11 3.36 -9.01
C GLY A 38 -3.92 3.77 -10.25
N LEU A 39 -5.24 3.84 -10.16
CA LEU A 39 -6.13 4.31 -11.24
C LEU A 39 -7.27 5.18 -10.69
N PRO A 40 -6.95 6.33 -10.05
CA PRO A 40 -7.95 7.17 -9.43
C PRO A 40 -8.80 7.91 -10.48
N LYS A 41 -10.09 8.12 -10.19
CA LYS A 41 -10.99 8.93 -11.03
C LYS A 41 -10.78 10.44 -10.85
N ALA A 42 -10.25 10.84 -9.69
CA ALA A 42 -9.91 12.23 -9.36
C ALA A 42 -8.72 12.27 -8.38
N LEU A 43 -8.02 13.41 -8.33
CA LEU A 43 -6.90 13.62 -7.42
C LEU A 43 -7.39 14.04 -6.02
N GLY A 44 -6.58 13.74 -5.00
CA GLY A 44 -6.79 14.21 -3.63
C GLY A 44 -7.73 13.34 -2.76
N GLY A 45 -8.21 12.20 -3.27
CA GLY A 45 -9.15 11.32 -2.56
C GLY A 45 -8.51 10.39 -1.52
N THR A 46 -9.37 9.83 -0.67
CA THR A 46 -9.00 8.83 0.35
C THR A 46 -8.38 7.57 -0.27
N ASN A 47 -8.83 7.19 -1.48
CA ASN A 47 -8.25 6.11 -2.26
C ASN A 47 -6.74 6.30 -2.49
N ILE A 48 -6.29 7.53 -2.72
CA ILE A 48 -4.88 7.83 -2.95
C ILE A 48 -4.12 7.85 -1.62
N TYR A 49 -4.58 8.63 -0.65
CA TYR A 49 -3.81 8.86 0.58
C TYR A 49 -3.80 7.66 1.53
N ASP A 50 -4.98 7.21 1.94
CA ASP A 50 -5.13 6.09 2.87
C ASP A 50 -5.06 4.76 2.13
N GLY A 51 -5.60 4.67 0.92
CA GLY A 51 -5.46 3.48 0.08
C GLY A 51 -4.01 3.21 -0.29
N GLY A 52 -3.24 4.23 -0.70
CA GLY A 52 -1.80 4.06 -0.94
C GLY A 52 -1.02 3.66 0.32
N ALA A 53 -1.41 4.16 1.50
CA ALA A 53 -0.80 3.71 2.74
C ALA A 53 -1.13 2.25 3.06
N LEU A 54 -2.35 1.80 2.76
CA LEU A 54 -2.77 0.43 2.95
C LEU A 54 -2.02 -0.54 2.02
N VAL A 55 -1.73 -0.14 0.78
CA VAL A 55 -0.87 -0.92 -0.14
C VAL A 55 0.52 -1.14 0.47
N LEU A 56 1.14 -0.08 1.01
CA LEU A 56 2.46 -0.20 1.66
C LEU A 56 2.41 -1.05 2.94
N TYR A 57 1.31 -0.98 3.69
CA TYR A 57 1.08 -1.83 4.86
C TYR A 57 0.97 -3.31 4.46
N ALA A 58 0.13 -3.63 3.47
CA ALA A 58 0.01 -4.98 2.93
C ALA A 58 1.35 -5.51 2.41
N LEU A 59 2.11 -4.68 1.68
CA LEU A 59 3.46 -5.04 1.23
C LEU A 59 4.39 -5.34 2.40
N THR A 60 4.38 -4.51 3.45
CA THR A 60 5.20 -4.73 4.66
C THR A 60 4.91 -6.07 5.32
N LEU A 61 3.63 -6.47 5.39
CA LEU A 61 3.22 -7.76 5.93
C LEU A 61 3.62 -8.92 5.00
N GLN A 62 3.55 -8.72 3.67
CA GLN A 62 3.89 -9.74 2.68
C GLN A 62 5.38 -10.07 2.66
N ILE A 63 6.26 -9.05 2.65
CA ILE A 63 7.71 -9.25 2.46
C ILE A 63 8.52 -9.09 3.75
N GLY A 64 7.85 -8.71 4.84
CA GLY A 64 8.48 -8.40 6.12
C GLY A 64 9.22 -7.06 6.13
N ARG A 65 9.38 -6.50 7.33
CA ARG A 65 9.92 -5.14 7.53
C ARG A 65 11.32 -4.93 6.94
N ARG A 66 12.22 -5.91 7.08
CA ARG A 66 13.60 -5.77 6.57
C ARG A 66 13.66 -5.62 5.05
N ALA A 67 12.87 -6.41 4.31
CA ALA A 67 12.83 -6.32 2.85
C ALA A 67 12.11 -5.04 2.41
N PHE A 68 10.98 -4.71 3.05
CA PHE A 68 10.25 -3.46 2.81
C PHE A 68 11.14 -2.23 2.99
N ASP A 69 11.87 -2.16 4.10
CA ASP A 69 12.80 -1.08 4.39
C ASP A 69 13.90 -0.96 3.32
N LYS A 70 14.39 -2.09 2.78
CA LYS A 70 15.35 -2.11 1.67
C LYS A 70 14.72 -1.54 0.40
N VAL A 71 13.53 -2.02 0.02
CA VAL A 71 12.77 -1.54 -1.15
C VAL A 71 12.60 -0.02 -1.08
N MET A 72 12.09 0.51 0.04
CA MET A 72 11.81 1.93 0.18
C MET A 72 13.07 2.81 0.20
N ARG A 73 14.15 2.38 0.86
CA ARG A 73 15.42 3.10 0.85
C ARG A 73 16.04 3.14 -0.54
N GLU A 74 16.05 2.01 -1.24
CA GLU A 74 16.60 1.96 -2.59
C GLU A 74 15.75 2.75 -3.58
N TRP A 75 14.42 2.74 -3.44
CA TRP A 75 13.51 3.52 -4.27
C TRP A 75 13.86 5.01 -4.22
N VAL A 76 13.90 5.59 -3.02
CA VAL A 76 14.23 7.02 -2.84
C VAL A 76 15.63 7.35 -3.38
N ARG A 77 16.60 6.44 -3.24
CA ARG A 77 17.96 6.65 -3.75
C ARG A 77 18.03 6.60 -5.28
N ARG A 78 17.39 5.60 -5.90
CA ARG A 78 17.45 5.34 -7.35
C ARG A 78 16.69 6.39 -8.14
N PHE A 79 15.53 6.81 -7.64
CA PHE A 79 14.59 7.69 -8.35
C PHE A 79 14.59 9.12 -7.82
N LYS A 80 15.66 9.51 -7.12
CA LYS A 80 15.86 10.88 -6.66
C LYS A 80 15.85 11.84 -7.86
N ASP A 81 15.23 13.00 -7.68
CA ASP A 81 15.17 14.09 -8.67
C ASP A 81 14.62 13.64 -10.04
N SER A 82 13.72 12.65 -10.05
CA SER A 82 13.14 12.03 -11.25
C SER A 82 11.62 11.88 -11.14
N THR A 83 10.96 11.65 -12.27
CA THR A 83 9.55 11.26 -12.34
C THR A 83 9.47 9.75 -12.52
N TYR A 84 8.52 9.11 -11.84
CA TYR A 84 8.35 7.67 -11.85
C TYR A 84 6.87 7.28 -11.83
N THR A 85 6.60 6.07 -12.28
CA THR A 85 5.29 5.47 -12.44
C THR A 85 5.06 4.37 -11.41
N SER A 86 3.79 4.01 -11.20
CA SER A 86 3.44 2.83 -10.40
C SER A 86 4.04 1.53 -10.97
N GLU A 87 4.15 1.44 -12.30
CA GLU A 87 4.76 0.29 -12.99
C GLU A 87 6.25 0.15 -12.66
N GLU A 88 6.99 1.26 -12.62
CA GLU A 88 8.41 1.25 -12.21
C GLU A 88 8.58 0.88 -10.73
N PHE A 89 7.64 1.28 -9.86
CA PHE A 89 7.66 0.86 -8.46
C PHE A 89 7.44 -0.65 -8.30
N ILE A 90 6.55 -1.23 -9.11
CA ILE A 90 6.31 -2.67 -9.13
C ILE A 90 7.58 -3.41 -9.57
N ALA A 91 8.15 -3.02 -10.72
CA ALA A 91 9.36 -3.62 -11.26
C ALA A 91 10.54 -3.52 -10.27
N HIS A 92 10.73 -2.35 -9.66
CA HIS A 92 11.75 -2.14 -8.63
C HIS A 92 11.55 -3.05 -7.41
N THR A 93 10.31 -3.22 -6.96
CA THR A 93 10.01 -4.06 -5.79
C THR A 93 10.33 -5.53 -6.08
N VAL A 94 9.97 -6.03 -7.27
CA VAL A 94 10.32 -7.38 -7.73
C VAL A 94 11.84 -7.54 -7.82
N GLU A 95 12.54 -6.58 -8.41
CA GLU A 95 14.00 -6.62 -8.56
C GLU A 95 14.72 -6.66 -7.20
N VAL A 96 14.36 -5.77 -6.27
CA VAL A 96 15.07 -5.63 -4.99
C VAL A 96 14.85 -6.81 -4.05
N THR A 97 13.67 -7.43 -4.13
CA THR A 97 13.30 -8.61 -3.33
C THR A 97 13.70 -9.93 -3.99
N GLY A 98 13.83 -9.95 -5.33
CA GLY A 98 14.02 -11.18 -6.10
C GLY A 98 12.76 -12.05 -6.18
N ASP A 99 11.59 -11.50 -5.83
CA ASP A 99 10.32 -12.23 -5.77
C ASP A 99 9.38 -11.80 -6.93
N PRO A 100 9.24 -12.62 -7.99
CA PRO A 100 8.38 -12.30 -9.13
C PRO A 100 6.89 -12.33 -8.79
N SER A 101 6.47 -12.94 -7.67
CA SER A 101 5.06 -12.96 -7.28
C SER A 101 4.54 -11.58 -6.87
N LEU A 102 5.45 -10.66 -6.52
CA LEU A 102 5.10 -9.30 -6.12
C LEU A 102 4.56 -8.44 -7.26
N ASP A 103 4.78 -8.81 -8.53
CA ASP A 103 4.18 -8.12 -9.67
C ASP A 103 2.65 -8.21 -9.60
N ALA A 104 2.13 -9.44 -9.61
CA ALA A 104 0.70 -9.70 -9.50
C ALA A 104 0.11 -9.14 -8.20
N PHE A 105 0.80 -9.35 -7.08
CA PHE A 105 0.39 -8.81 -5.77
C PHE A 105 0.19 -7.29 -5.82
N LEU A 106 1.19 -6.53 -6.27
CA LEU A 106 1.10 -5.08 -6.28
C LEU A 106 0.08 -4.58 -7.32
N ARG A 107 -0.07 -5.26 -8.45
CA ARG A 107 -1.11 -4.93 -9.43
C ARG A 107 -2.51 -5.06 -8.85
N ASP A 108 -2.79 -6.15 -8.14
CA ASP A 108 -4.07 -6.36 -7.48
C ASP A 108 -4.33 -5.26 -6.44
N TRP A 109 -3.32 -4.91 -5.66
CA TRP A 109 -3.43 -3.87 -4.64
C TRP A 109 -3.58 -2.45 -5.20
N LEU A 110 -2.86 -2.11 -6.28
CA LEU A 110 -2.84 -0.77 -6.87
C LEU A 110 -3.99 -0.53 -7.86
N PHE A 111 -4.37 -1.54 -8.64
CA PHE A 111 -5.28 -1.37 -9.79
C PHE A 111 -6.57 -2.20 -9.68
N GLY A 112 -6.67 -3.14 -8.73
CA GLY A 112 -7.86 -3.96 -8.54
C GLY A 112 -9.09 -3.15 -8.12
N ALA A 113 -10.27 -3.53 -8.62
CA ALA A 113 -11.53 -2.86 -8.29
C ALA A 113 -11.96 -3.03 -6.81
N VAL A 114 -11.51 -4.11 -6.17
CA VAL A 114 -11.74 -4.42 -4.75
C VAL A 114 -10.40 -4.65 -4.05
N ASN A 115 -10.39 -4.59 -2.72
CA ASN A 115 -9.21 -4.91 -1.94
C ASN A 115 -8.88 -6.40 -2.03
N PRO A 116 -7.61 -6.75 -2.26
CA PRO A 116 -7.16 -8.12 -2.07
C PRO A 116 -7.29 -8.56 -0.60
N PRO A 117 -7.24 -9.87 -0.30
CA PRO A 117 -7.12 -10.35 1.07
C PRO A 117 -5.90 -9.74 1.76
N MET A 118 -6.08 -9.23 2.99
CA MET A 118 -4.97 -8.66 3.75
C MET A 118 -3.98 -9.77 4.18
N PRO A 119 -2.68 -9.66 3.86
CA PRO A 119 -1.68 -10.61 4.34
C PRO A 119 -1.68 -10.72 5.86
N GLY A 120 -1.64 -11.94 6.40
CA GLY A 120 -1.60 -12.17 7.85
C GLY A 120 -2.88 -11.87 8.62
N HIS A 121 -3.95 -11.42 7.96
CA HIS A 121 -5.21 -11.03 8.61
C HIS A 121 -6.45 -11.62 7.89
N PRO A 122 -6.67 -12.96 7.93
CA PRO A 122 -7.82 -13.59 7.29
C PRO A 122 -9.17 -13.18 7.91
N ASP A 123 -9.13 -12.64 9.13
CA ASP A 123 -10.26 -12.11 9.89
C ASP A 123 -10.70 -10.71 9.42
N TRP A 124 -9.84 -9.97 8.72
CA TRP A 124 -10.20 -8.67 8.17
C TRP A 124 -11.09 -8.85 6.95
N LYS A 125 -12.24 -8.16 6.92
CA LYS A 125 -13.20 -8.20 5.82
C LYS A 125 -13.42 -6.79 5.32
N ALA A 126 -13.35 -6.60 4.01
CA ALA A 126 -13.86 -5.38 3.41
C ALA A 126 -15.39 -5.37 3.53
N THR A 127 -15.96 -4.26 3.97
CA THR A 127 -17.41 -4.03 3.88
C THR A 127 -17.74 -3.57 2.47
N ALA A 128 -18.62 -4.32 1.81
CA ALA A 128 -19.16 -3.99 0.49
C ALA A 128 -19.96 -2.68 0.50
#